data_AF-A0A644Y5Q1-F1
#
_entry.id   AF-A0A644Y5Q1-F1
#
_cell.length_a   1.000
_cell.length_b   1.000
_cell.length_c   1.000
_cell.angle_alpha   90.00
_cell.angle_beta   90.00
_cell.angle_gamma   90.00
#
_symmetry.space_group_name_H-M   'P 1'
#
loop_
_entity.id
_entity.type
_entity.pdbx_description
1 polymer ?
#
loop_
_entity_poly.entity_id
_entity_poly.type
_entity_poly.pdbx_seq_one_letter_code
_entity_poly.pdbx_strand_id
1 'polypeptide(L)'
;MEKFEEVERSIIKKYRKTIWSKFISGIKEYNLIKDGDKIAVCISGGKDSMLMAKCMQQLQKYSEIKFETEYLVMDPGYNPENRQRIIDNAKLLNIPIRIFDTQIFNIVENIEQTPCYLCARMRRGYLYRNAKELGCNKIALGHHFDDAIETVLMSMFYAAEIKTMMPKLHSTNFEGMELIRPMYKIHEEDIISWRKHNGLQFIQCACRFTEHCSIDDEGTSKRAEMKNLIKKMKLINPNVDTNIFRSIHTINLDTIIGYKKDGVQHSFMDDYDNPNVNLQKE
;
A
#
# COMPACT_ATOMS: atom_id res chain seq x y z
N MET A 1 9.66 20.40 22.86
CA MET A 1 9.08 19.81 21.64
C MET A 1 8.59 18.44 22.05
N GLU A 2 7.31 18.18 21.92
CA GLU A 2 6.76 16.87 22.27
C GLU A 2 7.25 15.81 21.27
N LYS A 3 7.25 14.53 21.67
CA LYS A 3 7.82 13.45 20.85
C LYS A 3 7.22 13.41 19.44
N PHE A 4 5.91 13.61 19.31
CA PHE A 4 5.24 13.60 18.02
C PHE A 4 5.73 14.73 17.09
N GLU A 5 6.04 15.91 17.63
CA GLU A 5 6.54 17.05 16.87
C GLU A 5 7.97 16.77 16.36
N GLU A 6 8.79 16.07 17.14
CA GLU A 6 10.13 15.65 16.69
C GLU A 6 10.03 14.65 15.53
N VAL A 7 9.12 13.68 15.66
CA VAL A 7 8.85 12.67 14.63
C VAL A 7 8.39 13.34 13.34
N GLU A 8 7.44 14.27 13.42
CA GLU A 8 6.97 15.07 12.28
C GLU A 8 8.09 15.90 11.65
N ARG A 9 8.87 16.60 12.48
CA ARG A 9 10.00 17.41 12.03
C ARG A 9 11.05 16.55 11.31
N SER A 10 11.25 15.31 11.73
CA SER A 10 12.19 14.39 11.07
C SER A 10 11.77 14.08 9.63
N ILE A 11 10.47 13.98 9.34
CA ILE A 11 9.92 13.72 8.00
C ILE A 11 10.28 14.87 7.04
N ILE A 12 10.11 16.12 7.49
CA ILE A 12 10.32 17.31 6.65
C ILE A 12 11.77 17.79 6.58
N LYS A 13 12.63 17.38 7.53
CA LYS A 13 14.06 17.74 7.58
C LYS A 13 14.94 16.58 7.12
N LYS A 14 15.14 15.57 7.96
CA LYS A 14 16.08 14.47 7.70
C LYS A 14 15.63 13.60 6.54
N TYR A 15 14.34 13.25 6.51
CA TYR A 15 13.74 12.39 5.48
C TYR A 15 13.02 13.18 4.39
N ARG A 16 13.39 14.45 4.19
CA ARG A 16 12.72 15.33 3.23
C ARG A 16 12.77 14.76 1.82
N LYS A 17 13.93 14.29 1.38
CA LYS A 17 14.14 13.80 0.01
C LYS A 17 13.53 12.42 -0.20
N THR A 18 13.67 11.53 0.76
CA THR A 18 13.36 10.11 0.58
C THR A 18 11.94 9.73 1.00
N ILE A 19 11.35 10.42 1.98
CA ILE A 19 9.94 10.22 2.39
C ILE A 19 9.08 11.38 1.90
N TRP A 20 9.31 12.61 2.38
CA TRP A 20 8.35 13.70 2.18
C TRP A 20 8.18 14.10 0.70
N SER A 21 9.28 14.27 -0.02
CA SER A 21 9.24 14.65 -1.44
C SER A 21 8.65 13.55 -2.31
N LYS A 22 8.90 12.28 -1.96
CA LYS A 22 8.32 11.11 -2.65
C LYS A 22 6.83 10.97 -2.38
N PHE A 23 6.40 11.19 -1.15
CA PHE A 23 5.00 11.25 -0.74
C PHE A 23 4.23 12.32 -1.53
N ILE A 24 4.73 13.56 -1.53
CA ILE A 24 4.13 14.67 -2.29
C ILE A 24 4.13 14.39 -3.80
N SER A 25 5.25 13.86 -4.33
CA SER A 25 5.34 13.49 -5.74
C SER A 25 4.31 12.40 -6.11
N GLY A 26 4.12 11.39 -5.27
CA GLY A 26 3.13 10.34 -5.50
C GLY A 26 1.70 10.88 -5.47
N ILE A 27 1.38 11.74 -4.52
CA ILE A 27 0.06 12.39 -4.43
C ILE A 27 -0.25 13.20 -5.68
N LYS A 28 0.71 14.03 -6.14
CA LYS A 28 0.53 14.90 -7.30
C LYS A 28 0.45 14.10 -8.60
N GLU A 29 1.39 13.19 -8.84
CA GLU A 29 1.47 12.44 -10.10
C GLU A 29 0.24 11.57 -10.34
N TYR A 30 -0.30 10.95 -9.29
CA TYR A 30 -1.46 10.05 -9.41
C TYR A 30 -2.77 10.70 -8.97
N ASN A 31 -2.78 12.03 -8.76
CA ASN A 31 -3.95 12.81 -8.36
C ASN A 31 -4.76 12.13 -7.23
N LEU A 32 -4.04 11.75 -6.16
CA LEU A 32 -4.59 10.91 -5.10
C LEU A 32 -5.58 11.68 -4.22
N ILE A 33 -5.32 12.96 -3.98
CA ILE A 33 -6.08 13.83 -3.08
C ILE A 33 -6.52 15.08 -3.85
N LYS A 34 -7.78 15.44 -3.69
CA LYS A 34 -8.49 16.56 -4.30
C LYS A 34 -9.18 17.39 -3.21
N ASP A 35 -9.56 18.61 -3.57
CA ASP A 35 -10.29 19.49 -2.66
C ASP A 35 -11.66 18.88 -2.30
N GLY A 36 -12.06 19.01 -1.04
CA GLY A 36 -13.29 18.45 -0.50
C GLY A 36 -13.26 16.96 -0.18
N ASP A 37 -12.13 16.27 -0.38
CA ASP A 37 -12.04 14.85 -0.01
C ASP A 37 -12.17 14.62 1.49
N LYS A 38 -12.82 13.52 1.86
CA LYS A 38 -12.79 12.96 3.21
C LYS A 38 -12.18 11.57 3.16
N ILE A 39 -11.02 11.42 3.79
CA ILE A 39 -10.13 10.27 3.59
C ILE A 39 -10.04 9.42 4.86
N ALA A 40 -10.46 8.16 4.77
CA ALA A 40 -10.18 7.16 5.78
C ALA A 40 -8.71 6.72 5.69
N VAL A 41 -7.88 7.11 6.66
CA VAL A 41 -6.48 6.71 6.79
C VAL A 41 -6.40 5.44 7.61
N CYS A 42 -6.07 4.31 6.98
CA CYS A 42 -6.16 3.01 7.63
C CYS A 42 -4.88 2.67 8.39
N ILE A 43 -5.03 2.37 9.67
CA ILE A 43 -3.96 2.09 10.61
C ILE A 43 -3.96 0.60 10.95
N SER A 44 -2.94 -0.12 10.46
CA SER A 44 -2.73 -1.53 10.78
C SER A 44 -1.90 -1.73 12.05
N GLY A 45 -1.33 -0.65 12.61
CA GLY A 45 -0.37 -0.68 13.71
C GLY A 45 1.08 -0.89 13.30
N GLY A 46 1.32 -1.23 12.03
CA GLY A 46 2.65 -1.39 11.46
C GLY A 46 3.31 -0.05 11.13
N LYS A 47 4.63 -0.12 10.94
CA LYS A 47 5.51 1.02 10.62
C LYS A 47 5.01 1.87 9.43
N ASP A 48 4.50 1.20 8.40
CA ASP A 48 4.11 1.84 7.14
C ASP A 48 2.83 2.67 7.34
N SER A 49 1.81 2.07 7.95
CA SER A 49 0.54 2.77 8.23
C SER A 49 0.71 3.95 9.19
N MET A 50 1.60 3.83 10.17
CA MET A 50 1.90 4.91 11.13
C MET A 50 2.67 6.05 10.46
N LEU A 51 3.64 5.75 9.58
CA LEU A 51 4.31 6.78 8.80
C LEU A 51 3.35 7.48 7.83
N MET A 52 2.49 6.73 7.14
CA MET A 52 1.45 7.29 6.27
C MET A 52 0.59 8.29 7.05
N ALA A 53 0.14 7.91 8.25
CA ALA A 53 -0.68 8.77 9.09
C ALA A 53 0.00 10.11 9.40
N LYS A 54 1.29 10.08 9.78
CA LYS A 54 2.08 11.29 10.02
C LYS A 54 2.27 12.12 8.77
N CYS A 55 2.52 11.49 7.61
CA CYS A 55 2.61 12.22 6.34
C CYS A 55 1.28 12.88 5.97
N MET A 56 0.14 12.23 6.20
CA MET A 56 -1.19 12.80 5.99
C MET A 56 -1.47 13.97 6.94
N GLN A 57 -1.11 13.89 8.23
CA GLN A 57 -1.23 15.01 9.18
C GLN A 57 -0.37 16.21 8.75
N GLN A 58 0.88 15.96 8.34
CA GLN A 58 1.75 17.01 7.81
C GLN A 58 1.16 17.65 6.56
N LEU A 59 0.61 16.85 5.64
CA LEU A 59 0.00 17.36 4.43
C LEU A 59 -1.23 18.22 4.74
N GLN A 60 -2.14 17.73 5.60
CA GLN A 60 -3.35 18.47 5.97
C GLN A 60 -3.02 19.83 6.60
N LYS A 61 -1.95 19.91 7.40
CA LYS A 61 -1.53 21.14 8.06
C LYS A 61 -0.98 22.22 7.11
N TYR A 62 -0.30 21.81 6.04
CA TYR A 62 0.47 22.74 5.18
C TYR A 62 0.03 22.76 3.71
N SER A 63 -0.88 21.89 3.30
CA SER A 63 -1.42 21.86 1.93
C SER A 63 -2.46 22.96 1.71
N GLU A 64 -2.48 23.49 0.49
CA GLU A 64 -3.55 24.38 0.03
C GLU A 64 -4.85 23.61 -0.24
N ILE A 65 -4.74 22.33 -0.63
CA ILE A 65 -5.89 21.42 -0.85
C ILE A 65 -6.60 21.19 0.48
N LYS A 66 -7.90 21.51 0.56
CA LYS A 66 -8.72 21.28 1.75
C LYS A 66 -9.29 19.87 1.72
N PHE A 67 -8.92 19.06 2.70
CA PHE A 67 -9.42 17.70 2.87
C PHE A 67 -9.48 17.31 4.34
N GLU A 68 -10.35 16.36 4.65
CA GLU A 68 -10.53 15.78 5.97
C GLU A 68 -9.92 14.38 6.06
N THR A 69 -9.53 13.99 7.27
CA THR A 69 -8.96 12.67 7.55
C THR A 69 -9.65 12.02 8.75
N GLU A 70 -9.99 10.75 8.61
CA GLU A 70 -10.46 9.89 9.70
C GLU A 70 -9.48 8.73 9.84
N TYR A 71 -8.86 8.54 11.02
CA TYR A 71 -7.83 7.53 11.22
C TYR A 71 -8.47 6.25 11.74
N LEU A 72 -8.62 5.24 10.89
CA LEU A 72 -9.39 4.04 11.22
C LEU A 72 -8.47 2.88 11.57
N VAL A 73 -8.69 2.26 12.72
CA VAL A 73 -8.16 0.95 13.08
C VAL A 73 -9.33 -0.03 13.02
N MET A 74 -9.24 -1.03 12.15
CA MET A 74 -10.20 -2.14 12.15
C MET A 74 -9.58 -3.26 12.98
N ASP A 75 -10.22 -3.60 14.09
CA ASP A 75 -9.81 -4.66 14.99
C ASP A 75 -10.58 -5.96 14.64
N PRO A 76 -9.93 -6.96 14.02
CA PRO A 76 -10.52 -8.25 13.67
C PRO A 76 -10.61 -9.23 14.85
N GLY A 77 -10.17 -8.84 16.05
CA GLY A 77 -9.97 -9.70 17.21
C GLY A 77 -8.50 -9.78 17.64
N TYR A 78 -7.78 -8.65 17.62
CA TYR A 78 -6.38 -8.58 18.04
C TYR A 78 -6.18 -9.08 19.47
N ASN A 79 -5.02 -9.69 19.73
CA ASN A 79 -4.56 -9.91 21.10
C ASN A 79 -4.54 -8.56 21.85
N PRO A 80 -5.03 -8.49 23.10
CA PRO A 80 -4.99 -7.28 23.93
C PRO A 80 -3.66 -6.52 23.90
N GLU A 81 -2.52 -7.22 23.92
CA GLU A 81 -1.19 -6.58 23.87
C GLU A 81 -0.94 -5.86 22.54
N ASN A 82 -1.30 -6.48 21.42
CA ASN A 82 -1.17 -5.89 20.09
C ASN A 82 -2.08 -4.67 19.94
N ARG A 83 -3.32 -4.76 20.44
CA ARG A 83 -4.27 -3.64 20.46
C ARG A 83 -3.74 -2.48 21.30
N GLN A 84 -3.25 -2.76 22.51
CA GLN A 84 -2.70 -1.74 23.40
C GLN A 84 -1.50 -1.04 22.76
N ARG A 85 -0.60 -1.78 22.10
CA ARG A 85 0.55 -1.21 21.39
C ARG A 85 0.15 -0.32 20.21
N ILE A 86 -0.96 -0.59 19.54
CA ILE A 86 -1.51 0.33 18.52
C ILE A 86 -1.97 1.64 19.18
N ILE A 87 -2.72 1.54 20.28
CA ILE A 87 -3.24 2.69 21.04
C ILE A 87 -2.09 3.55 21.57
N ASP A 88 -1.08 2.92 22.18
CA ASP A 88 0.06 3.62 22.77
C ASP A 88 0.89 4.34 21.70
N ASN A 89 1.13 3.69 20.55
CA ASN A 89 1.81 4.34 19.43
C ASN A 89 0.99 5.48 18.84
N ALA A 90 -0.33 5.31 18.69
CA ALA A 90 -1.20 6.37 18.21
C ALA A 90 -1.18 7.58 19.15
N LYS A 91 -1.25 7.36 20.47
CA LYS A 91 -1.12 8.41 21.49
C LYS A 91 0.24 9.09 21.44
N LEU A 92 1.33 8.31 21.41
CA LEU A 92 2.70 8.81 21.31
C LEU A 92 2.91 9.72 20.08
N LEU A 93 2.27 9.36 18.98
CA LEU A 93 2.36 10.04 17.69
C LEU A 93 1.28 11.11 17.48
N ASN A 94 0.39 11.30 18.46
CA ASN A 94 -0.77 12.18 18.39
C ASN A 94 -1.63 11.94 17.14
N ILE A 95 -1.96 10.67 16.88
CA ILE A 95 -2.83 10.23 15.80
C ILE A 95 -4.22 9.93 16.39
N PRO A 96 -5.28 10.66 16.00
CA PRO A 96 -6.62 10.50 16.58
C PRO A 96 -7.32 9.28 15.98
N ILE A 97 -6.93 8.09 16.43
CA ILE A 97 -7.48 6.83 15.93
C ILE A 97 -8.92 6.58 16.41
N ARG A 98 -9.73 5.99 15.53
CA ARG A 98 -11.04 5.41 15.81
C ARG A 98 -10.96 3.90 15.57
N ILE A 99 -11.22 3.12 16.62
CA ILE A 99 -11.17 1.66 16.55
C ILE A 99 -12.58 1.13 16.26
N PHE A 100 -12.67 0.21 15.30
CA PHE A 100 -13.88 -0.54 14.97
C PHE A 100 -13.64 -2.01 15.21
N ASP A 101 -14.34 -2.58 16.18
CA ASP A 101 -14.25 -3.99 16.51
C ASP A 101 -15.09 -4.83 15.53
N THR A 102 -14.54 -5.96 15.11
CA THR A 102 -15.17 -6.93 14.21
C THR A 102 -14.86 -8.35 14.70
N GLN A 103 -15.70 -9.33 14.34
CA GLN A 103 -15.52 -10.73 14.75
C GLN A 103 -14.88 -11.59 13.64
N ILE A 104 -14.06 -10.99 12.78
CA ILE A 104 -13.53 -11.68 11.58
C ILE A 104 -12.71 -12.90 11.97
N PHE A 105 -11.84 -12.81 12.99
CA PHE A 105 -11.03 -13.96 13.39
C PHE A 105 -11.86 -15.12 13.90
N ASN A 106 -12.89 -14.87 14.71
CA ASN A 106 -13.79 -15.92 15.20
C ASN A 106 -14.54 -16.63 14.07
N ILE A 107 -14.91 -15.89 13.01
CA ILE A 107 -15.59 -16.44 11.84
C ILE A 107 -14.63 -17.31 11.02
N VAL A 108 -13.39 -16.85 10.83
CA VAL A 108 -12.39 -17.52 9.99
C VAL A 108 -11.79 -18.75 10.68
N GLU A 109 -11.73 -18.78 12.01
CA GLU A 109 -11.24 -19.92 12.80
C GLU A 109 -12.03 -21.22 12.52
N ASN A 110 -13.31 -21.10 12.15
CA ASN A 110 -14.20 -22.23 11.90
C ASN A 110 -14.23 -22.70 10.42
N ILE A 111 -13.29 -22.24 9.58
CA ILE A 111 -13.31 -22.51 8.12
C ILE A 111 -12.04 -23.25 7.71
N GLU A 112 -12.21 -24.50 7.27
CA GLU A 112 -11.09 -25.40 6.92
C GLU A 112 -10.38 -25.04 5.61
N GLN A 113 -11.04 -24.35 4.66
CA GLN A 113 -10.48 -24.04 3.34
C GLN A 113 -10.33 -22.53 3.09
N THR A 114 -9.10 -22.10 2.78
CA THR A 114 -8.70 -20.72 2.40
C THR A 114 -8.97 -19.59 3.42
N PRO A 115 -8.66 -19.77 4.73
CA PRO A 115 -8.96 -18.80 5.77
C PRO A 115 -8.37 -17.40 5.51
N CYS A 116 -7.16 -17.32 4.95
CA CYS A 116 -6.50 -16.05 4.65
C CYS A 116 -7.19 -15.23 3.55
N TYR A 117 -7.71 -15.87 2.50
CA TYR A 117 -8.41 -15.18 1.41
C TYR A 117 -9.72 -14.58 1.91
N LEU A 118 -10.51 -15.36 2.64
CA LEU A 118 -11.77 -14.90 3.21
C LEU A 118 -11.56 -13.78 4.23
N CYS A 119 -10.57 -13.93 5.12
CA CYS A 119 -10.18 -12.90 6.08
C CYS A 119 -9.85 -11.58 5.36
N ALA A 120 -9.01 -11.60 4.33
CA ALA A 120 -8.66 -10.41 3.56
C ALA A 120 -9.88 -9.77 2.87
N ARG A 121 -10.81 -10.58 2.36
CA ARG A 121 -12.05 -10.10 1.74
C ARG A 121 -12.99 -9.44 2.76
N MET A 122 -13.20 -10.07 3.92
CA MET A 122 -14.03 -9.53 4.99
C MET A 122 -13.46 -8.23 5.55
N ARG A 123 -12.14 -8.19 5.81
CA ARG A 123 -11.46 -6.99 6.32
C ARG A 123 -11.68 -5.79 5.39
N ARG A 124 -11.55 -5.99 4.07
CA ARG A 124 -11.85 -4.94 3.09
C ARG A 124 -13.32 -4.50 3.14
N GLY A 125 -14.26 -5.44 3.20
CA GLY A 125 -15.68 -5.12 3.29
C GLY A 125 -16.04 -4.26 4.50
N TYR A 126 -15.59 -4.67 5.70
CA TYR A 126 -15.81 -3.91 6.93
C TYR A 126 -15.14 -2.53 6.89
N LEU A 127 -13.89 -2.47 6.43
CA LEU A 127 -13.16 -1.21 6.35
C LEU A 127 -13.88 -0.19 5.46
N TYR A 128 -14.36 -0.63 4.29
CA TYR A 128 -15.05 0.23 3.33
C TYR A 128 -16.41 0.69 3.85
N ARG A 129 -17.14 -0.22 4.50
CA ARG A 129 -18.42 0.11 5.13
C ARG A 129 -18.25 1.19 6.21
N ASN A 130 -17.34 0.99 7.16
CA ASN A 130 -17.10 1.96 8.23
C ASN A 130 -16.60 3.30 7.70
N ALA A 131 -15.71 3.28 6.69
CA ALA A 131 -15.28 4.51 6.02
C ALA A 131 -16.46 5.27 5.39
N LYS A 132 -17.37 4.56 4.70
CA LYS A 132 -18.56 5.15 4.10
C LYS A 132 -19.53 5.71 5.14
N GLU A 133 -19.72 5.02 6.26
CA GLU A 133 -20.57 5.49 7.38
C GLU A 133 -20.04 6.79 8.00
N LEU A 134 -18.72 7.04 7.96
CA LEU A 134 -18.10 8.31 8.38
C LEU A 134 -18.14 9.41 7.29
N GLY A 135 -18.73 9.13 6.13
CA GLY A 135 -18.80 10.04 5.00
C GLY A 135 -17.49 10.11 4.19
N CYS A 136 -16.56 9.18 4.37
CA CYS A 136 -15.33 9.17 3.58
C CYS A 136 -15.63 8.76 2.13
N ASN A 137 -14.99 9.43 1.18
CA ASN A 137 -15.00 9.07 -0.24
C ASN A 137 -13.69 8.36 -0.67
N LYS A 138 -12.68 8.33 0.21
CA LYS A 138 -11.39 7.67 -0.06
C LYS A 138 -10.89 6.82 1.09
N ILE A 139 -10.11 5.80 0.75
CA ILE A 139 -9.42 4.90 1.70
C ILE A 139 -7.93 4.91 1.38
N ALA A 140 -7.11 5.38 2.31
CA ALA A 140 -5.66 5.40 2.18
C ALA A 140 -5.02 4.18 2.86
N LEU A 141 -4.24 3.42 2.10
CA LEU A 141 -3.48 2.26 2.59
C LEU A 141 -1.97 2.53 2.50
N GLY A 142 -1.23 2.08 3.52
CA GLY A 142 0.22 2.28 3.66
C GLY A 142 1.09 1.41 2.75
N HIS A 143 0.61 1.07 1.55
CA HIS A 143 1.41 0.32 0.58
C HIS A 143 2.48 1.21 -0.04
N HIS A 144 3.71 0.70 -0.09
CA HIS A 144 4.89 1.47 -0.49
C HIS A 144 5.49 0.99 -1.82
N PHE A 145 6.60 1.60 -2.24
CA PHE A 145 7.25 1.30 -3.53
C PHE A 145 7.61 -0.19 -3.66
N ASP A 146 8.19 -0.77 -2.62
CA ASP A 146 8.61 -2.18 -2.63
C ASP A 146 7.40 -3.13 -2.81
N ASP A 147 6.24 -2.86 -2.21
CA ASP A 147 5.02 -3.65 -2.43
C ASP A 147 4.61 -3.67 -3.91
N ALA A 148 4.79 -2.55 -4.63
CA ALA A 148 4.44 -2.43 -6.03
C ALA A 148 5.35 -3.29 -6.91
N ILE A 149 6.68 -3.18 -6.75
CA ILE A 149 7.63 -3.98 -7.55
C ILE A 149 7.61 -5.46 -7.19
N GLU A 150 7.35 -5.81 -5.92
CA GLU A 150 7.13 -7.19 -5.51
C GLU A 150 5.88 -7.76 -6.19
N THR A 151 4.81 -6.96 -6.30
CA THR A 151 3.58 -7.37 -7.01
C THR A 151 3.85 -7.60 -8.51
N VAL A 152 4.66 -6.76 -9.15
CA VAL A 152 5.05 -6.93 -10.57
C VAL A 152 5.80 -8.24 -10.78
N LEU A 153 6.80 -8.53 -9.95
CA LEU A 153 7.53 -9.79 -10.07
C LEU A 153 6.65 -11.00 -9.74
N MET A 154 5.81 -10.91 -8.69
CA MET A 154 4.88 -11.99 -8.38
C MET A 154 3.92 -12.27 -9.54
N SER A 155 3.41 -11.24 -10.20
CA SER A 155 2.50 -11.44 -11.33
C SER A 155 3.20 -12.07 -12.52
N MET A 156 4.42 -11.64 -12.82
CA MET A 156 5.21 -12.20 -13.92
C MET A 156 5.59 -13.65 -13.67
N PHE A 157 6.09 -13.98 -12.47
CA PHE A 157 6.67 -15.29 -12.16
C PHE A 157 5.61 -16.35 -11.81
N TYR A 158 4.48 -15.96 -11.20
CA TYR A 158 3.48 -16.93 -10.72
C TYR A 158 2.09 -16.79 -11.34
N ALA A 159 1.78 -15.65 -11.98
CA ALA A 159 0.46 -15.43 -12.59
C ALA A 159 0.52 -15.30 -14.12
N ALA A 160 1.71 -15.38 -14.73
CA ALA A 160 1.94 -15.21 -16.17
C ALA A 160 1.31 -13.91 -16.73
N GLU A 161 1.35 -12.83 -15.95
CA GLU A 161 0.75 -11.55 -16.29
C GLU A 161 1.68 -10.39 -15.88
N ILE A 162 1.76 -9.35 -16.71
CA ILE A 162 2.40 -8.09 -16.32
C ILE A 162 1.32 -7.18 -15.73
N LYS A 163 1.28 -7.09 -14.40
CA LYS A 163 0.40 -6.15 -13.69
C LYS A 163 1.10 -5.58 -12.47
N THR A 164 0.64 -4.42 -12.03
CA THR A 164 1.11 -3.79 -10.80
C THR A 164 -0.03 -3.58 -9.82
N MET A 165 0.34 -3.29 -8.59
CA MET A 165 -0.59 -2.68 -7.64
C MET A 165 -0.86 -1.24 -8.07
N MET A 166 -2.03 -0.88 -8.60
CA MET A 166 -2.30 0.50 -9.06
C MET A 166 -2.15 1.53 -7.92
N PRO A 167 -1.75 2.79 -8.16
CA PRO A 167 -1.67 3.80 -7.10
C PRO A 167 -3.06 4.24 -6.58
N LYS A 168 -4.08 4.14 -7.43
CA LYS A 168 -5.48 4.50 -7.14
C LYS A 168 -6.45 3.61 -7.89
N LEU A 169 -7.60 3.28 -7.27
CA LEU A 169 -8.62 2.39 -7.83
C LEU A 169 -10.02 2.82 -7.39
N HIS A 170 -11.02 2.69 -8.25
CA HIS A 170 -12.43 2.72 -7.84
C HIS A 170 -12.82 1.41 -7.15
N SER A 171 -13.63 1.50 -6.11
CA SER A 171 -14.24 0.33 -5.49
C SER A 171 -15.29 -0.28 -6.41
N THR A 172 -15.23 -1.59 -6.63
CA THR A 172 -16.27 -2.33 -7.37
C THR A 172 -17.52 -2.57 -6.53
N ASN A 173 -17.39 -2.52 -5.19
CA ASN A 173 -18.44 -2.95 -4.26
C ASN A 173 -19.04 -1.78 -3.46
N PHE A 174 -18.44 -0.60 -3.53
CA PHE A 174 -18.87 0.59 -2.80
C PHE A 174 -18.80 1.79 -3.75
N GLU A 175 -19.91 2.07 -4.43
CA GLU A 175 -20.00 3.19 -5.35
C GLU A 175 -19.56 4.52 -4.71
N GLY A 176 -18.81 5.31 -5.47
CA GLY A 176 -18.23 6.58 -5.04
C GLY A 176 -16.97 6.47 -4.17
N MET A 177 -16.58 5.27 -3.73
CA MET A 177 -15.37 5.07 -2.91
C MET A 177 -14.13 4.80 -3.77
N GLU A 178 -13.03 5.47 -3.47
CA GLU A 178 -11.73 5.20 -4.09
C GLU A 178 -10.71 4.68 -3.07
N LEU A 179 -9.85 3.75 -3.48
CA LEU A 179 -8.67 3.34 -2.72
C LEU A 179 -7.45 4.07 -3.26
N ILE A 180 -6.66 4.66 -2.37
CA ILE A 180 -5.41 5.37 -2.70
C ILE A 180 -4.22 4.78 -1.92
N ARG A 181 -3.03 4.90 -2.51
CA ARG A 181 -1.76 4.44 -1.91
C ARG A 181 -0.77 5.60 -1.86
N PRO A 182 -0.84 6.48 -0.84
CA PRO A 182 -0.01 7.69 -0.78
C PRO A 182 1.50 7.43 -0.71
N MET A 183 1.92 6.24 -0.26
CA MET A 183 3.33 5.88 -0.09
C MET A 183 3.95 5.22 -1.33
N TYR A 184 3.26 5.22 -2.47
CA TYR A 184 3.61 4.47 -3.69
C TYR A 184 5.04 4.66 -4.22
N LYS A 185 5.70 5.76 -3.85
CA LYS A 185 7.06 6.12 -4.29
C LYS A 185 8.10 6.12 -3.16
N ILE A 186 7.72 5.69 -1.96
CA ILE A 186 8.59 5.66 -0.78
C ILE A 186 9.16 4.26 -0.66
N HIS A 187 10.48 4.12 -0.53
CA HIS A 187 11.11 2.82 -0.34
C HIS A 187 10.95 2.34 1.11
N GLU A 188 10.81 1.03 1.31
CA GLU A 188 10.67 0.46 2.64
C GLU A 188 11.89 0.72 3.53
N GLU A 189 13.09 0.76 2.95
CA GLU A 189 14.31 1.05 3.70
C GLU A 189 14.28 2.43 4.38
N ASP A 190 13.66 3.42 3.74
CA ASP A 190 13.45 4.75 4.31
C ASP A 190 12.45 4.72 5.46
N ILE A 191 11.37 3.94 5.33
CA ILE A 191 10.38 3.74 6.40
C ILE A 191 11.05 3.10 7.62
N ILE A 192 11.86 2.07 7.40
CA ILE A 192 12.63 1.38 8.46
C ILE A 192 13.64 2.34 9.09
N SER A 193 14.33 3.14 8.28
CA SER A 193 15.28 4.16 8.75
C SER A 193 14.58 5.20 9.63
N TRP A 194 13.44 5.74 9.18
CA TRP A 194 12.62 6.68 9.95
C TRP A 194 12.15 6.10 11.29
N ARG A 195 11.67 4.86 11.29
CA ARG A 195 11.26 4.15 12.51
C ARG A 195 12.43 4.07 13.49
N LYS A 196 13.60 3.59 13.03
CA LYS A 196 14.80 3.42 13.85
C LYS A 196 15.30 4.75 14.41
N HIS A 197 15.38 5.78 13.57
CA HIS A 197 15.85 7.11 13.97
C HIS A 197 15.01 7.72 15.09
N ASN A 198 13.70 7.49 15.06
CA ASN A 198 12.79 8.02 16.06
C ASN A 198 12.62 7.12 17.30
N GLY A 199 13.26 5.94 17.32
CA GLY A 199 13.15 4.97 18.42
C GLY A 199 11.75 4.37 18.55
N LEU A 200 11.01 4.25 17.45
CA LEU A 200 9.62 3.79 17.45
C LEU A 200 9.53 2.26 17.36
N GLN A 201 8.61 1.68 18.13
CA GLN A 201 8.35 0.24 18.12
C GLN A 201 6.91 -0.05 17.69
N PHE A 202 6.77 -0.67 16.53
CA PHE A 202 5.47 -0.99 15.95
C PHE A 202 5.22 -2.50 15.97
N ILE A 203 3.96 -2.91 15.85
CA ILE A 203 3.64 -4.33 15.65
C ILE A 203 4.08 -4.77 14.26
N GLN A 204 4.51 -6.04 14.12
CA GLN A 204 4.96 -6.61 12.85
C GLN A 204 3.81 -7.28 12.11
N CYS A 205 3.04 -8.11 12.82
CA CYS A 205 1.77 -8.65 12.37
C CYS A 205 0.84 -8.76 13.59
N ALA A 206 -0.40 -8.28 13.47
CA ALA A 206 -1.45 -8.51 14.47
C ALA A 206 -2.44 -9.59 14.02
N CYS A 207 -2.02 -10.50 13.14
CA CYS A 207 -2.83 -11.65 12.79
C CYS A 207 -2.62 -12.74 13.84
N ARG A 208 -3.66 -13.03 14.63
CA ARG A 208 -3.65 -14.10 15.64
C ARG A 208 -3.19 -15.45 15.07
N PHE A 209 -3.49 -15.72 13.80
CA PHE A 209 -3.09 -16.96 13.10
C PHE A 209 -1.61 -17.00 12.70
N THR A 210 -0.88 -15.88 12.76
CA THR A 210 0.56 -15.82 12.43
C THR A 210 1.38 -15.21 13.57
N GLU A 211 0.77 -14.97 14.75
CA GLU A 211 1.46 -14.44 15.94
C GLU A 211 2.53 -15.42 16.47
N HIS A 212 2.38 -16.73 16.18
CA HIS A 212 3.33 -17.78 16.54
C HIS A 212 4.26 -18.22 15.40
N CYS A 213 4.09 -17.69 14.19
CA CYS A 213 5.01 -17.99 13.09
C CYS A 213 6.25 -17.10 13.26
N SER A 214 7.26 -17.62 13.95
CA SER A 214 8.62 -17.11 13.88
C SER A 214 9.07 -17.05 12.42
N ILE A 215 9.93 -16.08 12.10
CA ILE A 215 10.49 -15.81 10.77
C ILE A 215 11.18 -17.05 10.15
N ASP A 216 11.42 -18.09 10.96
CA ASP A 216 12.19 -19.29 10.63
C ASP A 216 11.33 -20.56 10.44
N ASP A 217 9.99 -20.49 10.51
CA ASP A 217 9.16 -21.62 10.09
C ASP A 217 8.94 -21.58 8.56
N GLU A 218 9.35 -22.66 7.91
CA GLU A 218 9.48 -22.90 6.47
C GLU A 218 8.19 -22.65 5.67
N GLY A 219 7.90 -21.37 5.43
CA GLY A 219 6.84 -20.91 4.55
C GLY A 219 7.13 -19.50 4.05
N THR A 220 8.27 -19.30 3.34
CA THR A 220 8.58 -18.01 2.74
C THR A 220 7.46 -17.63 1.78
N SER A 221 6.63 -16.66 2.17
CA SER A 221 5.57 -16.15 1.29
C SER A 221 6.18 -15.77 -0.08
N LYS A 222 5.43 -15.95 -1.17
CA LYS A 222 5.92 -15.57 -2.51
C LYS A 222 6.38 -14.11 -2.60
N ARG A 223 5.82 -13.25 -1.75
CA ARG A 223 6.27 -11.87 -1.56
C ARG A 223 7.68 -11.79 -0.96
N ALA A 224 7.95 -12.53 0.11
CA ALA A 224 9.28 -12.59 0.72
C ALA A 224 10.34 -13.16 -0.25
N GLU A 225 9.95 -14.14 -1.07
CA GLU A 225 10.79 -14.69 -2.15
C GLU A 225 11.18 -13.59 -3.15
N MET A 226 10.21 -12.81 -3.67
CA MET A 226 10.47 -11.71 -4.61
C MET A 226 11.30 -10.58 -3.99
N LYS A 227 11.06 -10.25 -2.72
CA LYS A 227 11.86 -9.26 -1.98
C LYS A 227 13.32 -9.66 -1.90
N ASN A 228 13.59 -10.92 -1.57
CA ASN A 228 14.95 -11.47 -1.52
C ASN A 228 15.59 -11.49 -2.91
N LEU A 229 14.82 -11.79 -3.96
CA LEU A 229 15.29 -11.73 -5.34
C LEU A 229 15.73 -10.31 -5.72
N ILE A 230 14.89 -9.30 -5.48
CA ILE A 230 15.22 -7.88 -5.75
C ILE A 230 16.51 -7.49 -5.00
N LYS A 231 16.63 -7.87 -3.73
CA LYS A 231 17.83 -7.60 -2.93
C LYS A 231 19.09 -8.20 -3.53
N LYS A 232 19.03 -9.46 -4.01
CA LYS A 232 20.16 -10.10 -4.71
C LYS A 232 20.49 -9.37 -6.01
N MET A 233 19.48 -9.01 -6.80
CA MET A 233 19.68 -8.32 -8.07
C MET A 233 20.26 -6.91 -7.90
N LYS A 234 19.94 -6.22 -6.79
CA LYS A 234 20.55 -4.92 -6.44
C LYS A 234 22.07 -4.98 -6.30
N LEU A 235 22.64 -6.13 -5.95
CA LEU A 235 24.10 -6.32 -5.88
C LEU A 235 24.76 -6.25 -7.26
N ILE A 236 24.01 -6.59 -8.32
CA ILE A 236 24.49 -6.59 -9.71
C ILE A 236 24.13 -5.27 -10.39
N ASN A 237 22.88 -4.83 -10.24
CA ASN A 237 22.37 -3.59 -10.78
C ASN A 237 21.70 -2.77 -9.68
N PRO A 238 22.36 -1.71 -9.15
CA PRO A 238 21.82 -0.87 -8.09
C PRO A 238 20.46 -0.23 -8.41
N ASN A 239 20.12 -0.08 -9.69
CA ASN A 239 18.88 0.55 -10.16
C ASN A 239 17.78 -0.46 -10.51
N VAL A 240 17.97 -1.77 -10.23
CA VAL A 240 17.04 -2.82 -10.70
C VAL A 240 15.60 -2.60 -10.25
N ASP A 241 15.40 -2.12 -9.03
CA ASP A 241 14.08 -1.85 -8.46
C ASP A 241 13.38 -0.68 -9.17
N THR A 242 14.12 0.39 -9.44
CA THR A 242 13.66 1.55 -10.21
C THR A 242 13.35 1.14 -11.65
N ASN A 243 14.15 0.24 -12.23
CA ASN A 243 13.90 -0.28 -13.58
C ASN A 243 12.62 -1.13 -13.62
N ILE A 244 12.38 -2.00 -12.64
CA ILE A 244 11.13 -2.78 -12.51
C ILE A 244 9.93 -1.82 -12.36
N PHE A 245 10.05 -0.78 -11.53
CA PHE A 245 8.96 0.18 -11.37
C PHE A 245 8.72 1.04 -12.62
N ARG A 246 9.76 1.37 -13.38
CA ARG A 246 9.61 2.13 -14.64
C ARG A 246 9.06 1.28 -15.77
N SER A 247 9.37 -0.02 -15.82
CA SER A 247 8.92 -0.89 -16.91
C SER A 247 7.40 -0.94 -17.04
N ILE A 248 6.67 -0.84 -15.93
CA ILE A 248 5.20 -0.77 -15.93
C ILE A 248 4.63 0.57 -16.45
N HIS A 249 5.44 1.63 -16.51
CA HIS A 249 5.06 2.92 -17.09
C HIS A 249 5.46 3.02 -18.57
N THR A 250 6.38 2.17 -19.03
CA THR A 250 6.99 2.24 -20.37
C THR A 250 6.74 0.95 -21.16
N ILE A 251 5.52 0.43 -21.11
CA ILE A 251 5.12 -0.74 -21.89
C ILE A 251 4.93 -0.31 -23.35
N ASN A 252 5.76 -0.85 -24.24
CA ASN A 252 5.64 -0.60 -25.67
C ASN A 252 4.64 -1.58 -26.30
N LEU A 253 3.41 -1.13 -26.56
CA LEU A 253 2.34 -1.96 -27.16
C LEU A 253 2.72 -2.48 -28.55
N ASP A 254 3.64 -1.79 -29.22
CA ASP A 254 4.17 -2.15 -30.53
C ASP A 254 5.05 -3.40 -30.55
N THR A 255 5.53 -3.83 -29.40
CA THR A 255 6.51 -4.94 -29.26
C THR A 255 6.03 -6.00 -28.28
N ILE A 256 4.72 -6.05 -27.98
CA ILE A 256 4.12 -7.12 -27.19
C ILE A 256 3.26 -8.01 -28.08
N ILE A 257 3.30 -9.31 -27.82
CA ILE A 257 2.57 -10.32 -28.60
C ILE A 257 1.06 -10.23 -28.33
N GLY A 258 0.66 -9.87 -27.13
CA GLY A 258 -0.73 -9.67 -26.80
C GLY A 258 -0.92 -8.95 -25.47
N TYR A 259 -2.10 -8.38 -25.29
CA TYR A 259 -2.47 -7.68 -24.07
C TYR A 259 -3.98 -7.82 -23.80
N LYS A 260 -4.38 -7.52 -22.57
CA LYS A 260 -5.79 -7.51 -22.18
C LYS A 260 -6.22 -6.10 -21.82
N LYS A 261 -7.32 -5.63 -22.41
CA LYS A 261 -7.93 -4.33 -22.12
C LYS A 261 -9.44 -4.51 -21.95
N ASP A 262 -9.98 -4.02 -20.83
CA ASP A 262 -11.42 -4.06 -20.53
C ASP A 262 -12.07 -5.45 -20.66
N GLY A 263 -11.31 -6.50 -20.36
CA GLY A 263 -11.77 -7.90 -20.47
C GLY A 263 -11.48 -8.54 -21.82
N VAL A 264 -11.18 -7.76 -22.85
CA VAL A 264 -10.92 -8.21 -24.22
C VAL A 264 -9.43 -8.52 -24.39
N GLN A 265 -9.13 -9.66 -25.01
CA GLN A 265 -7.76 -10.01 -25.42
C GLN A 265 -7.48 -9.42 -26.79
N HIS A 266 -6.31 -8.80 -26.93
CA HIS A 266 -5.78 -8.27 -28.17
C HIS A 266 -4.49 -9.01 -28.51
N SER A 267 -4.30 -9.29 -29.79
CA SER A 267 -3.12 -9.92 -30.34
C SER A 267 -2.45 -8.96 -31.33
N PHE A 268 -1.13 -9.04 -31.45
CA PHE A 268 -0.42 -8.34 -32.54
C PHE A 268 -0.92 -8.78 -33.93
N MET A 269 -1.57 -9.94 -34.03
CA MET A 269 -2.18 -10.46 -35.25
C MET A 269 -3.47 -9.74 -35.65
N ASP A 270 -4.15 -9.06 -34.72
CA ASP A 270 -5.47 -8.45 -34.99
C ASP A 270 -5.40 -7.39 -36.10
N ASP A 271 -4.27 -6.69 -36.21
CA ASP A 271 -4.02 -5.63 -37.19
C ASP A 271 -2.85 -5.97 -38.15
N TYR A 272 -2.37 -7.21 -38.18
CA TYR A 272 -1.14 -7.58 -38.90
C TYR A 272 -1.24 -7.33 -40.41
N ASP A 273 -2.37 -7.61 -41.03
CA ASP A 273 -2.59 -7.39 -42.46
C ASP A 273 -3.12 -5.98 -42.78
N ASN A 274 -3.25 -5.09 -41.78
CA ASN A 274 -3.78 -3.74 -41.96
C ASN A 274 -2.64 -2.76 -42.34
N PRO A 275 -2.53 -2.35 -43.62
CA PRO A 275 -1.42 -1.53 -44.09
C PRO A 275 -1.39 -0.11 -43.50
N ASN A 276 -2.49 0.35 -42.89
CA ASN A 276 -2.57 1.67 -42.27
C ASN A 276 -2.06 1.71 -40.81
N VAL A 277 -1.84 0.54 -40.18
CA VAL A 277 -1.37 0.42 -38.79
C VAL A 277 0.13 0.11 -38.72
N ASN A 278 0.67 -0.57 -39.74
CA ASN A 278 2.07 -1.00 -39.80
C ASN A 278 3.06 0.03 -40.35
N LEU A 279 2.71 1.33 -40.33
CA LEU A 279 3.59 2.41 -40.79
C LEU A 279 4.58 2.82 -39.69
N GLN A 280 5.43 1.89 -39.26
CA GLN A 280 6.75 2.12 -38.67
C GLN A 280 7.24 0.79 -38.09
N LYS A 281 8.42 0.33 -38.54
CA LYS A 281 9.47 -0.34 -37.74
C LYS A 281 10.55 -0.93 -38.66
N GLU A 282 11.64 -0.18 -38.82
CA GLU A 282 13.02 -0.70 -38.68
C GLU A 282 13.67 0.05 -37.52
#